data_AF-A0A368JWV8-F1
#
_entry.id   AF-A0A368JWV8-F1
#
_cell.length_a   1.000
_cell.length_b   1.000
_cell.length_c   1.000
_cell.angle_alpha   90.00
_cell.angle_beta   90.00
_cell.angle_gamma   90.00
#
_symmetry.space_group_name_H-M   'P 1'
#
loop_
_entity.id
_entity.type
_entity.pdbx_description
1 polymer ?
#
loop_
_entity_poly.entity_id
_entity_poly.type
_entity_poly.pdbx_seq_one_letter_code
_entity_poly.pdbx_strand_id
1 'polypeptide(L)'
;MLLWFIQVAIATAFVAVDIRTTPEATVMKWGFVIITLFSGLFGALLYVLSCREPLPGTHELYVAAKWRQVVGSTMHCVAGDGIGILAAAVITSHLGIPTWVDVLCEYALGFLFGWSVFQALFMKSMFGSYLESLRNTFMSELLSMNAVMGGMTAVMVPWMTSDMLAMSPDGPRFWFVMSIALCAGFVVALPMNWWLVDHGRKHGMMTVRPNGSPVPQVSAVAHAGATLSRHHEHGLGSTGRSLPTVHRDVHEHQGDMPSAASPDQQGHAMGKPASRSQLMLMTVISFLIFGVGLLVASILGDLTMHH
;
A
#
# COMPACT_ATOMS: atom_id res chain seq x y z
N MET A 1 -8.32 -0.48 -26.91
CA MET A 1 -8.75 0.64 -26.05
C MET A 1 -10.16 0.46 -25.50
N LEU A 2 -11.22 0.27 -26.30
CA LEU A 2 -12.58 0.09 -25.75
C LEU A 2 -12.66 -1.05 -24.70
N LEU A 3 -12.06 -2.20 -25.00
CA LEU A 3 -11.96 -3.32 -24.05
C LEU A 3 -11.24 -2.93 -22.74
N TRP A 4 -10.24 -2.05 -22.81
CA TRP A 4 -9.55 -1.51 -21.63
C TRP A 4 -10.50 -0.71 -20.74
N PHE A 5 -11.28 0.21 -21.30
CA PHE A 5 -12.19 1.02 -20.50
C PHE A 5 -13.37 0.22 -19.94
N ILE A 6 -13.89 -0.75 -20.71
CA ILE A 6 -14.91 -1.68 -20.22
C ILE A 6 -14.38 -2.47 -19.02
N GLN A 7 -13.17 -3.03 -19.12
CA GLN A 7 -12.61 -3.79 -18.00
C GLN A 7 -12.25 -2.90 -16.81
N VAL A 8 -11.80 -1.64 -17.01
CA VAL A 8 -11.63 -0.67 -15.92
C VAL A 8 -12.96 -0.49 -15.19
N ALA A 9 -14.03 -0.17 -15.92
CA ALA A 9 -15.34 0.09 -15.32
C ALA A 9 -15.86 -1.11 -14.52
N ILE A 10 -15.76 -2.32 -15.07
CA ILE A 10 -16.19 -3.56 -14.39
C ILE A 10 -15.32 -3.83 -13.15
N ALA A 11 -13.99 -3.73 -13.28
CA ALA A 11 -13.04 -3.98 -12.20
C ALA A 11 -13.25 -2.98 -11.04
N THR A 12 -13.38 -1.69 -11.34
CA THR A 12 -13.63 -0.66 -10.33
C THR A 12 -14.97 -0.85 -9.65
N ALA A 13 -16.03 -1.18 -10.39
CA ALA A 13 -17.34 -1.47 -9.80
C ALA A 13 -17.28 -2.68 -8.86
N PHE A 14 -16.59 -3.75 -9.26
CA PHE A 14 -16.36 -4.92 -8.42
C PHE A 14 -15.63 -4.55 -7.12
N VAL A 15 -14.47 -3.89 -7.22
CA VAL A 15 -13.68 -3.52 -6.03
C VAL A 15 -14.45 -2.56 -5.13
N ALA A 16 -15.12 -1.55 -5.69
CA ALA A 16 -15.87 -0.55 -4.92
C ALA A 16 -17.07 -1.14 -4.15
N VAL A 17 -17.60 -2.29 -4.57
CA VAL A 17 -18.65 -3.03 -3.87
C VAL A 17 -18.05 -4.01 -2.87
N ASP A 18 -17.13 -4.87 -3.30
CA ASP A 18 -16.57 -5.96 -2.48
C ASP A 18 -15.73 -5.42 -1.30
N ILE A 19 -15.00 -4.31 -1.48
CA ILE A 19 -14.16 -3.73 -0.43
C ILE A 19 -14.93 -3.14 0.76
N ARG A 20 -16.23 -2.91 0.60
CA ARG A 20 -17.08 -2.37 1.69
C ARG A 20 -17.10 -3.33 2.87
N THR A 21 -17.10 -4.64 2.60
CA THR A 21 -17.11 -5.70 3.62
C THR A 21 -15.72 -6.06 4.14
N THR A 22 -14.64 -5.69 3.45
CA THR A 22 -13.27 -5.93 3.93
C THR A 22 -12.99 -5.09 5.18
N PRO A 23 -12.48 -5.66 6.29
CA PRO A 23 -12.21 -4.93 7.54
C PRO A 23 -10.90 -4.13 7.47
N GLU A 24 -10.72 -3.34 6.42
CA GLU A 24 -9.54 -2.50 6.16
C GLU A 24 -9.80 -1.04 6.55
N ALA A 25 -8.76 -0.24 6.82
CA ALA A 25 -8.90 1.19 7.07
C ALA A 25 -9.59 1.90 5.88
N THR A 26 -10.55 2.79 6.15
CA THR A 26 -11.35 3.50 5.11
C THR A 26 -10.47 4.14 4.03
N VAL A 27 -9.33 4.68 4.43
CA VAL A 27 -8.35 5.31 3.55
C VAL A 27 -7.77 4.32 2.55
N MET A 28 -7.31 3.17 3.06
CA MET A 28 -6.76 2.10 2.25
C MET A 28 -7.83 1.53 1.31
N LYS A 29 -9.11 1.49 1.73
CA LYS A 29 -10.23 1.12 0.85
C LYS A 29 -10.31 2.05 -0.38
N TRP A 30 -10.24 3.36 -0.16
CA TRP A 30 -10.20 4.32 -1.26
C TRP A 30 -8.97 4.16 -2.14
N GLY A 31 -7.80 3.89 -1.55
CA GLY A 31 -6.58 3.57 -2.29
C GLY A 31 -6.78 2.44 -3.30
N PHE A 32 -7.38 1.32 -2.88
CA PHE A 32 -7.70 0.20 -3.77
C PHE A 32 -8.72 0.54 -4.86
N VAL A 33 -9.73 1.35 -4.56
CA VAL A 33 -10.71 1.78 -5.57
C VAL A 33 -10.06 2.68 -6.61
N ILE A 34 -9.26 3.66 -6.18
CA ILE A 34 -8.58 4.63 -7.03
C ILE A 34 -7.55 3.96 -7.93
N ILE A 35 -6.68 3.10 -7.37
CA ILE A 35 -5.69 2.40 -8.18
C ILE A 35 -6.37 1.45 -9.19
N THR A 36 -7.50 0.84 -8.83
CA THR A 36 -8.30 0.04 -9.76
C THR A 36 -8.93 0.92 -10.85
N LEU A 37 -9.39 2.12 -10.53
CA LEU A 37 -9.83 3.10 -11.52
C LEU A 37 -8.70 3.46 -12.50
N PHE A 38 -7.47 3.57 -12.01
CA PHE A 38 -6.31 3.87 -12.86
C PHE A 38 -5.82 2.69 -13.68
N SER A 39 -6.03 1.44 -13.27
CA SER A 39 -5.32 0.29 -13.84
C SER A 39 -6.22 -0.90 -14.23
N GLY A 40 -7.52 -0.80 -13.93
CA GLY A 40 -8.53 -1.83 -14.16
C GLY A 40 -8.19 -3.15 -13.48
N LEU A 41 -8.16 -4.23 -14.26
CA LEU A 41 -7.96 -5.59 -13.80
C LEU A 41 -6.63 -5.75 -13.06
N PHE A 42 -5.60 -4.99 -13.41
CA PHE A 42 -4.34 -4.99 -12.65
C PHE A 42 -4.57 -4.61 -11.19
N GLY A 43 -5.27 -3.49 -10.93
CA GLY A 43 -5.65 -3.06 -9.59
C GLY A 43 -6.60 -4.02 -8.89
N ALA A 44 -7.58 -4.59 -9.61
CA ALA A 44 -8.48 -5.58 -9.02
C ALA A 44 -7.77 -6.89 -8.63
N LEU A 45 -6.82 -7.36 -9.44
CA LEU A 45 -6.00 -8.53 -9.11
C LEU A 45 -5.16 -8.25 -7.86
N LEU A 46 -4.54 -7.08 -7.81
CA LEU A 46 -3.79 -6.64 -6.64
C LEU A 46 -4.68 -6.61 -5.39
N TYR A 47 -5.87 -6.04 -5.45
CA TYR A 47 -6.86 -6.06 -4.37
C TYR A 47 -7.18 -7.48 -3.89
N VAL A 48 -7.55 -8.37 -4.81
CA VAL A 48 -7.92 -9.75 -4.48
C VAL A 48 -6.76 -10.51 -3.83
N LEU A 49 -5.54 -10.33 -4.33
CA LEU A 49 -4.37 -11.08 -3.87
C LEU A 49 -3.76 -10.51 -2.58
N SER A 50 -3.92 -9.21 -2.31
CA SER A 50 -3.24 -8.56 -1.20
C SER A 50 -4.14 -8.16 -0.03
N CYS A 51 -5.41 -7.83 -0.26
CA CYS A 51 -6.28 -7.22 0.76
C CYS A 51 -7.57 -8.00 1.00
N ARG A 52 -8.19 -8.51 -0.07
CA ARG A 52 -9.50 -9.17 0.05
C ARG A 52 -9.45 -10.32 1.05
N GLU A 53 -10.28 -10.21 2.10
CA GLU A 53 -10.34 -11.18 3.19
C GLU A 53 -10.82 -12.55 2.67
N PRO A 54 -10.02 -13.63 2.78
CA PRO A 54 -10.41 -14.94 2.27
C PRO A 54 -11.47 -15.64 3.12
N LEU A 55 -11.37 -15.49 4.45
CA LEU A 55 -12.25 -16.08 5.45
C LEU A 55 -12.58 -15.03 6.51
N PRO A 56 -13.85 -14.93 6.98
CA PRO A 56 -14.24 -13.95 7.98
C PRO A 56 -13.37 -13.99 9.24
N GLY A 57 -12.83 -12.84 9.65
CA GLY A 57 -11.99 -12.69 10.84
C GLY A 57 -10.51 -13.06 10.64
N THR A 58 -10.07 -13.31 9.41
CA THR A 58 -8.68 -13.69 9.10
C THR A 58 -7.87 -12.60 8.41
N HIS A 59 -8.47 -11.43 8.14
CA HIS A 59 -7.83 -10.34 7.41
C HIS A 59 -6.46 -9.94 7.98
N GLU A 60 -6.32 -9.76 9.30
CA GLU A 60 -5.04 -9.42 9.96
C GLU A 60 -3.92 -10.41 9.63
N LEU A 61 -4.21 -11.71 9.76
CA LEU A 61 -3.27 -12.77 9.46
C LEU A 61 -2.95 -12.83 7.97
N TYR A 62 -3.97 -12.60 7.13
CA TYR A 62 -3.82 -12.61 5.69
C TYR A 62 -2.88 -11.49 5.20
N VAL A 63 -3.10 -10.26 5.66
CA VAL A 63 -2.33 -9.08 5.26
C VAL A 63 -0.98 -8.98 5.96
N ALA A 64 -0.71 -9.77 7.01
CA ALA A 64 0.55 -9.75 7.74
C ALA A 64 1.77 -10.12 6.88
N ALA A 65 1.58 -10.84 5.77
CA ALA A 65 2.66 -11.17 4.85
C ALA A 65 3.30 -9.89 4.28
N LYS A 66 4.64 -9.78 4.38
CA LYS A 66 5.39 -8.58 3.99
C LYS A 66 5.08 -8.09 2.57
N TRP A 67 5.04 -8.99 1.60
CA TRP A 67 4.75 -8.60 0.22
C TRP A 67 3.36 -7.98 0.06
N ARG A 68 2.36 -8.40 0.86
CA ARG A 68 1.03 -7.77 0.88
C ARG A 68 1.09 -6.38 1.50
N GLN A 69 1.81 -6.23 2.60
CA GLN A 69 2.06 -4.91 3.21
C GLN A 69 2.72 -3.94 2.20
N VAL A 70 3.73 -4.40 1.48
CA VAL A 70 4.41 -3.62 0.42
C VAL A 70 3.44 -3.24 -0.69
N VAL A 71 2.65 -4.19 -1.16
CA VAL A 71 1.66 -3.98 -2.21
C VAL A 71 0.59 -2.96 -1.78
N GLY A 72 0.06 -3.07 -0.55
CA GLY A 72 -0.86 -2.08 0.02
C GLY A 72 -0.22 -0.70 0.15
N SER A 73 1.00 -0.61 0.68
CA SER A 73 1.73 0.64 0.85
C SER A 73 2.01 1.34 -0.49
N THR A 74 2.40 0.56 -1.51
CA THR A 74 2.65 1.06 -2.86
C THR A 74 1.35 1.54 -3.52
N MET A 75 0.25 0.79 -3.38
CA MET A 75 -1.04 1.20 -3.93
C MET A 75 -1.56 2.49 -3.33
N HIS A 76 -1.44 2.63 -2.01
CA HIS A 76 -1.84 3.85 -1.32
C HIS A 76 -1.05 5.08 -1.81
N CYS A 77 0.27 4.90 -2.02
CA CYS A 77 1.15 5.93 -2.59
C CYS A 77 0.71 6.32 -4.01
N VAL A 78 0.68 5.34 -4.93
CA VAL A 78 0.37 5.58 -6.35
C VAL A 78 -1.06 6.08 -6.55
N ALA A 79 -2.00 5.68 -5.70
CA ALA A 79 -3.36 6.22 -5.73
C ALA A 79 -3.37 7.73 -5.43
N GLY A 80 -2.61 8.17 -4.42
CA GLY A 80 -2.46 9.59 -4.10
C GLY A 80 -1.70 10.34 -5.19
N ASP A 81 -0.47 9.91 -5.48
CA ASP A 81 0.40 10.57 -6.46
C ASP A 81 -0.26 10.65 -7.84
N GLY A 82 -0.91 9.56 -8.26
CA GLY A 82 -1.62 9.48 -9.53
C GLY A 82 -2.72 10.52 -9.68
N ILE A 83 -3.48 10.83 -8.63
CA ILE A 83 -4.50 11.90 -8.70
C ILE A 83 -3.84 13.25 -9.02
N GLY A 84 -2.75 13.59 -8.32
CA GLY A 84 -2.04 14.85 -8.55
C GLY A 84 -1.37 14.90 -9.93
N ILE A 85 -0.78 13.78 -10.36
CA ILE A 85 -0.18 13.64 -11.70
C ILE A 85 -1.23 13.85 -12.79
N LEU A 86 -2.36 13.14 -12.74
CA LEU A 86 -3.41 13.27 -13.77
C LEU A 86 -4.03 14.67 -13.77
N ALA A 87 -4.23 15.28 -12.59
CA ALA A 87 -4.72 16.65 -12.50
C ALA A 87 -3.73 17.62 -13.16
N ALA A 88 -2.44 17.49 -12.90
CA ALA A 88 -1.41 18.31 -13.55
C ALA A 88 -1.40 18.10 -15.06
N ALA A 89 -1.36 16.86 -15.53
CA ALA A 89 -1.34 16.53 -16.95
C ALA A 89 -2.52 17.13 -17.72
N VAL A 90 -3.74 17.07 -17.14
CA VAL A 90 -4.91 17.72 -17.74
C VAL A 90 -4.74 19.24 -17.78
N ILE A 91 -4.31 19.86 -16.68
CA ILE A 91 -4.11 21.32 -16.62
C ILE A 91 -3.05 21.79 -17.62
N THR A 92 -1.89 21.13 -17.65
CA THR A 92 -0.75 21.58 -18.43
C THR A 92 -0.88 21.26 -19.92
N SER A 93 -1.66 20.24 -20.29
CA SER A 93 -2.00 19.97 -21.70
C SER A 93 -2.69 21.15 -22.39
N HIS A 94 -3.36 22.03 -21.63
CA HIS A 94 -3.98 23.25 -22.18
C HIS A 94 -3.05 24.45 -22.25
N LEU A 95 -1.84 24.36 -21.67
CA LEU A 95 -0.88 25.46 -21.61
C LEU A 95 0.17 25.40 -22.74
N GLY A 96 0.25 24.29 -23.49
CA GLY A 96 1.19 24.13 -24.60
C GLY A 96 2.66 24.22 -24.18
N ILE A 97 2.98 23.82 -22.95
CA ILE A 97 4.34 23.86 -22.40
C ILE A 97 5.16 22.68 -22.94
N PRO A 98 6.51 22.73 -22.86
CA PRO A 98 7.35 21.60 -23.22
C PRO A 98 7.16 20.42 -22.25
N THR A 99 7.25 19.18 -22.77
CA THR A 99 7.04 17.95 -21.98
C THR A 99 7.92 17.81 -20.74
N TRP A 100 9.16 18.32 -20.74
CA TRP A 100 9.98 18.30 -19.52
C TRP A 100 9.40 19.18 -18.39
N VAL A 101 8.71 20.25 -18.74
CA VAL A 101 7.99 21.11 -17.79
C VAL A 101 6.73 20.39 -17.31
N ASP A 102 5.99 19.73 -18.22
CA ASP A 102 4.83 18.90 -17.86
C ASP A 102 5.21 17.84 -16.82
N VAL A 103 6.25 17.05 -17.09
CA VAL A 103 6.74 16.01 -16.15
C VAL A 103 7.11 16.61 -14.80
N LEU A 104 7.69 17.81 -14.76
CA LEU A 104 8.03 18.48 -13.50
C LEU A 104 6.78 18.98 -12.75
N CYS A 105 5.79 19.50 -13.46
CA CYS A 105 4.51 19.90 -12.91
C CYS A 105 3.72 18.70 -12.37
N GLU A 106 3.68 17.59 -13.12
CA GLU A 106 3.12 16.31 -12.71
C GLU A 106 3.82 15.76 -11.48
N TYR A 107 5.15 15.79 -11.46
CA TYR A 107 5.93 15.38 -10.29
C TYR A 107 5.54 16.22 -9.07
N ALA A 108 5.56 17.55 -9.21
CA ALA A 108 5.31 18.46 -8.10
C ALA A 108 3.90 18.31 -7.55
N LEU A 109 2.88 18.29 -8.40
CA LEU A 109 1.48 18.20 -7.96
C LEU A 109 1.14 16.80 -7.45
N GLY A 110 1.67 15.75 -8.10
CA GLY A 110 1.61 14.37 -7.63
C GLY A 110 2.16 14.24 -6.22
N PHE A 111 3.42 14.67 -6.03
CA PHE A 111 4.09 14.63 -4.74
C PHE A 111 3.32 15.43 -3.68
N LEU A 112 2.91 16.66 -3.99
CA LEU A 112 2.19 17.51 -3.03
C LEU A 112 0.86 16.88 -2.61
N PHE A 113 0.09 16.34 -3.55
CA PHE A 113 -1.19 15.72 -3.25
C PHE A 113 -1.02 14.39 -2.50
N GLY A 114 -0.12 13.51 -2.96
CA GLY A 114 0.21 12.25 -2.31
C GLY A 114 0.71 12.46 -0.88
N TRP A 115 1.67 13.37 -0.69
CA TRP A 115 2.25 13.68 0.61
C TRP A 115 1.26 14.35 1.57
N SER A 116 0.56 15.40 1.13
CA SER A 116 -0.30 16.17 2.03
C SER A 116 -1.64 15.49 2.30
N VAL A 117 -2.29 14.95 1.26
CA VAL A 117 -3.64 14.39 1.37
C VAL A 117 -3.57 12.91 1.72
N PHE A 118 -2.76 12.11 1.02
CA PHE A 118 -2.77 10.65 1.18
C PHE A 118 -1.86 10.15 2.31
N GLN A 119 -0.67 10.71 2.49
CA GLN A 119 0.20 10.32 3.61
C GLN A 119 -0.21 11.07 4.88
N ALA A 120 -0.18 12.40 4.84
CA ALA A 120 -0.18 13.17 6.07
C ALA A 120 -1.55 13.29 6.76
N LEU A 121 -2.65 13.54 6.01
CA LEU A 121 -3.98 13.67 6.62
C LEU A 121 -4.42 12.34 7.25
N PHE A 122 -4.04 11.23 6.63
CA PHE A 122 -4.48 9.90 7.06
C PHE A 122 -3.59 9.29 8.14
N MET A 123 -2.30 9.65 8.20
CA MET A 123 -1.43 9.29 9.33
C MET A 123 -1.55 10.26 10.51
N LYS A 124 -2.40 11.30 10.43
CA LYS A 124 -2.64 12.25 11.53
C LYS A 124 -3.06 11.56 12.82
N SER A 125 -3.88 10.51 12.75
CA SER A 125 -4.31 9.75 13.93
C SER A 125 -3.20 8.91 14.55
N MET A 126 -2.09 8.68 13.84
CA MET A 126 -0.93 7.93 14.33
C MET A 126 0.14 8.82 14.95
N PHE A 127 0.35 10.04 14.44
CA PHE A 127 1.42 10.95 14.87
C PHE A 127 0.96 12.10 15.77
N GLY A 128 -0.30 12.11 16.22
CA GLY A 128 -0.86 13.13 17.12
C GLY A 128 -1.10 14.51 16.46
N SER A 129 -0.26 14.93 15.51
CA SER A 129 -0.42 16.16 14.75
C SER A 129 -0.20 15.98 13.24
N TYR A 130 -0.87 16.81 12.44
CA TYR A 130 -0.74 16.79 10.98
C TYR A 130 0.66 17.19 10.52
N LEU A 131 1.29 18.16 11.20
CA LEU A 131 2.64 18.64 10.85
C LEU A 131 3.71 17.59 11.13
N GLU A 132 3.56 16.83 12.21
CA GLU A 132 4.46 15.71 12.53
C GLU A 132 4.31 14.57 11.51
N SER A 133 3.06 14.27 11.13
CA SER A 133 2.75 13.33 10.06
C SER A 133 3.42 13.73 8.74
N LEU A 134 3.30 15.00 8.33
CA LEU A 134 4.00 15.54 7.14
C LEU A 134 5.52 15.33 7.23
N ARG A 135 6.13 15.72 8.35
CA ARG A 135 7.58 15.65 8.53
C ARG A 135 8.12 14.22 8.49
N ASN A 136 7.39 13.29 9.10
CA ASN A 136 7.82 11.89 9.21
C ASN A 136 7.59 11.10 7.91
N THR A 137 6.64 11.51 7.07
CA THR A 137 6.31 10.85 5.80
C THR A 137 7.01 11.44 4.59
N PHE A 138 7.57 12.66 4.69
CA PHE A 138 8.19 13.35 3.55
C PHE A 138 9.26 12.50 2.84
N MET A 139 10.19 11.90 3.60
CA MET A 139 11.28 11.12 3.00
C MET A 139 10.78 9.82 2.37
N SER A 140 9.82 9.13 3.00
CA SER A 140 9.28 7.91 2.44
C SER A 140 8.43 8.16 1.20
N GLU A 141 7.72 9.28 1.16
CA GLU A 141 6.99 9.74 -0.01
C GLU A 141 7.96 10.10 -1.15
N LEU A 142 8.98 10.92 -0.87
CA LEU A 142 9.96 11.35 -1.87
C LEU A 142 10.66 10.16 -2.56
N LEU A 143 11.11 9.18 -1.77
CA LEU A 143 11.78 7.99 -2.29
C LEU A 143 10.85 7.17 -3.20
N SER A 144 9.58 7.02 -2.80
CA SER A 144 8.59 6.27 -3.57
C SER A 144 8.19 7.02 -4.85
N MET A 145 7.88 8.30 -4.74
CA MET A 145 7.48 9.16 -5.86
C MET A 145 8.56 9.22 -6.95
N ASN A 146 9.84 9.28 -6.56
CA ASN A 146 10.95 9.18 -7.51
C ASN A 146 10.90 7.89 -8.35
N ALA A 147 10.57 6.75 -7.74
CA ALA A 147 10.45 5.48 -8.44
C ALA A 147 9.18 5.43 -9.31
N VAL A 148 8.06 5.96 -8.81
CA VAL A 148 6.80 6.07 -9.57
C VAL A 148 7.01 6.92 -10.83
N MET A 149 7.51 8.14 -10.67
CA MET A 149 7.75 9.04 -11.80
C MET A 149 8.83 8.52 -12.73
N GLY A 150 9.86 7.84 -12.23
CA GLY A 150 10.87 7.21 -13.08
C GLY A 150 10.27 6.16 -14.00
N GLY A 151 9.49 5.24 -13.46
CA GLY A 151 8.81 4.20 -14.24
C GLY A 151 7.75 4.75 -15.19
N MET A 152 6.97 5.74 -14.72
CA MET A 152 5.94 6.39 -15.52
C MET A 152 6.55 7.16 -16.70
N THR A 153 7.54 8.01 -16.45
CA THR A 153 8.17 8.86 -17.48
C THR A 153 8.84 8.04 -18.57
N ALA A 154 9.46 6.91 -18.20
CA ALA A 154 10.10 5.98 -19.14
C ALA A 154 9.12 5.37 -20.16
N VAL A 155 7.83 5.30 -19.83
CA VAL A 155 6.78 4.73 -20.70
C VAL A 155 5.95 5.83 -21.36
N MET A 156 5.54 6.83 -20.58
CA MET A 156 4.64 7.89 -21.02
C MET A 156 5.24 8.73 -22.14
N VAL A 157 6.45 9.26 -21.96
CA VAL A 157 7.04 10.22 -22.90
C VAL A 157 7.30 9.58 -24.26
N PRO A 158 8.01 8.45 -24.39
CA PRO A 158 8.22 7.81 -25.70
C PRO A 158 6.92 7.48 -26.43
N TRP A 159 5.90 7.04 -25.70
CA TRP A 159 4.61 6.70 -26.29
C TRP A 159 3.90 7.96 -26.80
N MET A 160 3.81 9.01 -25.99
CA MET A 160 3.21 10.29 -26.41
C MET A 160 3.98 10.96 -27.55
N THR A 161 5.30 10.83 -27.60
CA THR A 161 6.11 11.27 -28.77
C THR A 161 5.73 10.51 -30.04
N SER A 162 5.48 9.20 -29.94
CA SER A 162 5.10 8.37 -31.10
C SER A 162 3.63 8.52 -31.53
N ASP A 163 2.74 8.93 -30.61
CA ASP A 163 1.31 9.10 -30.85
C ASP A 163 0.82 10.39 -30.19
N MET A 164 0.94 11.51 -30.92
CA MET A 164 0.54 12.83 -30.42
C MET A 164 -0.95 12.93 -30.05
N LEU A 165 -1.81 12.05 -30.57
CA LEU A 165 -3.22 12.00 -30.16
C LEU A 165 -3.38 11.53 -28.70
N ALA A 166 -2.35 10.92 -28.11
CA ALA A 166 -2.31 10.57 -26.71
C ALA A 166 -1.92 11.76 -25.80
N MET A 167 -1.59 12.93 -26.36
CA MET A 167 -1.25 14.13 -25.58
C MET A 167 -2.48 14.98 -25.20
N SER A 168 -3.62 14.74 -25.84
CA SER A 168 -4.87 15.48 -25.57
C SER A 168 -5.77 14.71 -24.59
N PRO A 169 -6.17 15.32 -23.46
CA PRO A 169 -7.04 14.68 -22.46
C PRO A 169 -8.48 14.46 -22.96
N ASP A 170 -8.87 15.09 -24.07
CA ASP A 170 -10.19 14.90 -24.69
C ASP A 170 -10.34 13.51 -25.32
N GLY A 171 -9.20 12.87 -25.65
CA GLY A 171 -9.16 11.58 -26.32
C GLY A 171 -9.01 10.39 -25.34
N PRO A 172 -9.59 9.22 -25.64
CA PRO A 172 -9.39 8.00 -24.85
C PRO A 172 -7.94 7.49 -24.89
N ARG A 173 -7.10 7.96 -25.82
CA ARG A 173 -5.70 7.55 -25.95
C ARG A 173 -4.85 8.07 -24.80
N PHE A 174 -5.06 9.32 -24.41
CA PHE A 174 -4.39 9.94 -23.27
C PHE A 174 -4.61 9.13 -22.00
N TRP A 175 -5.88 8.86 -21.67
CA TRP A 175 -6.24 8.10 -20.48
C TRP A 175 -5.69 6.68 -20.50
N PHE A 176 -5.63 6.06 -21.68
CA PHE A 176 -5.01 4.74 -21.83
C PHE A 176 -3.49 4.78 -21.58
N VAL A 177 -2.76 5.72 -22.16
CA VAL A 177 -1.30 5.84 -21.96
C VAL A 177 -0.98 6.17 -20.50
N MET A 178 -1.68 7.13 -19.89
CA MET A 178 -1.51 7.49 -18.48
C MET A 178 -1.76 6.29 -17.55
N SER A 179 -2.81 5.51 -17.85
CA SER A 179 -3.16 4.30 -17.12
C SER A 179 -2.05 3.25 -17.16
N ILE A 180 -1.47 2.98 -18.34
CA ILE A 180 -0.36 2.03 -18.48
C ILE A 180 0.93 2.58 -17.85
N ALA A 181 1.20 3.87 -17.99
CA ALA A 181 2.39 4.50 -17.43
C ALA A 181 2.34 4.51 -15.88
N LEU A 182 1.18 4.71 -15.27
CA LEU A 182 1.00 4.53 -13.82
C LEU A 182 1.23 3.09 -13.37
N CYS A 183 0.81 2.09 -14.17
CA CYS A 183 1.13 0.68 -13.87
C CYS A 183 2.64 0.43 -13.91
N ALA A 184 3.36 1.02 -14.88
CA ALA A 184 4.82 0.93 -14.94
C ALA A 184 5.48 1.62 -13.72
N GLY A 185 5.02 2.81 -13.35
CA GLY A 185 5.44 3.51 -12.15
C GLY A 185 5.22 2.68 -10.88
N PHE A 186 4.06 2.04 -10.75
CA PHE A 186 3.76 1.13 -9.64
C PHE A 186 4.78 -0.03 -9.56
N VAL A 187 5.04 -0.70 -10.68
CA VAL A 187 5.97 -1.84 -10.73
C VAL A 187 7.39 -1.41 -10.34
N VAL A 188 7.85 -0.27 -10.84
CA VAL A 188 9.17 0.29 -10.52
C VAL A 188 9.26 0.75 -9.06
N ALA A 189 8.15 1.18 -8.46
CA ALA A 189 8.08 1.60 -7.07
C ALA A 189 8.05 0.44 -6.06
N LEU A 190 7.69 -0.79 -6.47
CA LEU A 190 7.58 -1.94 -5.56
C LEU A 190 8.88 -2.23 -4.78
N PRO A 191 10.08 -2.30 -5.39
CA PRO A 191 11.32 -2.56 -4.65
C PRO A 191 11.68 -1.45 -3.67
N MET A 192 11.43 -0.19 -4.03
CA MET A 192 11.66 0.95 -3.15
C MET A 192 10.72 0.91 -1.94
N ASN A 193 9.43 0.66 -2.17
CA ASN A 193 8.45 0.51 -1.10
C ASN A 193 8.70 -0.74 -0.26
N TRP A 194 9.25 -1.81 -0.83
CA TRP A 194 9.71 -2.96 -0.07
C TRP A 194 10.75 -2.56 0.98
N TRP A 195 11.78 -1.82 0.57
CA TRP A 195 12.80 -1.34 1.49
C TRP A 195 12.23 -0.40 2.57
N LEU A 196 11.33 0.51 2.18
CA LEU A 196 10.69 1.45 3.10
C LEU A 196 9.83 0.74 4.16
N VAL A 197 9.07 -0.28 3.77
CA VAL A 197 8.27 -1.10 4.70
C VAL A 197 9.17 -1.94 5.59
N ASP A 198 10.23 -2.54 5.05
CA ASP A 198 11.19 -3.35 5.81
C ASP A 198 11.87 -2.56 6.95
N HIS A 199 12.09 -1.25 6.76
CA HIS A 199 12.77 -0.38 7.73
C HIS A 199 11.81 0.51 8.54
N GLY A 200 10.50 0.19 8.57
CA GLY A 200 9.51 0.90 9.38
C GLY A 200 9.26 2.35 8.96
N ARG A 201 9.59 2.72 7.71
CA ARG A 201 9.38 4.07 7.16
C ARG A 201 8.04 4.24 6.47
N LYS A 202 7.42 3.12 6.06
CA LYS A 202 6.04 3.05 5.59
C LYS A 202 5.31 1.88 6.25
N HIS A 203 4.00 2.00 6.31
CA HIS A 203 3.10 0.92 6.71
C HIS A 203 2.26 0.52 5.50
N GLY A 204 1.79 -0.73 5.50
CA GLY A 204 0.83 -1.21 4.52
C GLY A 204 -0.59 -1.23 5.09
N MET A 205 -1.26 -2.35 4.90
CA MET A 205 -2.65 -2.59 5.27
C MET A 205 -2.86 -2.75 6.77
N MET A 206 -3.97 -2.23 7.27
CA MET A 206 -4.36 -2.25 8.69
C MET A 206 -5.79 -2.76 8.84
N THR A 207 -6.01 -3.68 9.79
CA THR A 207 -7.36 -4.18 10.05
C THR A 207 -8.07 -3.30 11.07
N VAL A 208 -9.30 -2.90 10.76
CA VAL A 208 -10.17 -2.16 11.67
C VAL A 208 -11.28 -3.10 12.15
N ARG A 209 -11.25 -3.48 13.43
CA ARG A 209 -12.30 -4.30 14.06
C ARG A 209 -13.43 -3.41 14.60
N PRO A 210 -14.71 -3.76 14.34
CA PRO A 210 -15.86 -2.99 14.87
C PRO A 210 -15.94 -2.90 16.40
N ASN A 211 -15.40 -3.88 17.13
CA ASN A 211 -15.63 -4.02 18.58
C ASN A 211 -14.40 -3.73 19.46
N GLY A 212 -13.29 -3.23 18.91
CA GLY A 212 -12.06 -2.97 19.68
C GLY A 212 -11.47 -4.18 20.41
N SER A 213 -11.94 -5.41 20.09
CA SER A 213 -11.50 -6.62 20.75
C SER A 213 -10.00 -6.83 20.53
N PRO A 214 -9.22 -7.13 21.58
CA PRO A 214 -7.78 -7.27 21.47
C PRO A 214 -7.37 -8.28 20.39
N VAL A 215 -6.30 -7.95 19.68
CA VAL A 215 -5.64 -8.84 18.72
C VAL A 215 -5.31 -10.16 19.43
N PRO A 216 -5.78 -11.32 18.95
CA PRO A 216 -5.20 -12.59 19.39
C PRO A 216 -3.75 -12.55 18.98
N GLN A 217 -2.86 -12.32 19.94
CA GLN A 217 -1.43 -12.23 19.68
C GLN A 217 -1.01 -13.46 18.87
N VAL A 218 -0.18 -13.25 17.84
CA VAL A 218 0.34 -14.28 16.93
C VAL A 218 0.97 -15.47 17.69
N SER A 219 1.35 -15.27 18.96
CA SER A 219 1.77 -16.29 19.91
C SER A 219 0.71 -17.36 20.20
N ALA A 220 -0.59 -17.05 20.21
CA ALA A 220 -1.66 -17.98 20.56
C ALA A 220 -1.93 -19.00 19.45
N VAL A 221 -1.83 -18.60 18.18
CA VAL A 221 -2.00 -19.51 17.02
C VAL A 221 -0.73 -20.33 16.77
N ALA A 222 0.45 -19.73 17.00
CA ALA A 222 1.72 -20.47 16.96
C ALA A 222 1.82 -21.50 18.12
N HIS A 223 1.31 -21.18 19.31
CA HIS A 223 1.19 -22.15 20.40
C HIS A 223 0.12 -23.22 20.12
N ALA A 224 -1.02 -22.88 19.50
CA ALA A 224 -2.03 -23.88 19.12
C ALA A 224 -1.52 -24.87 18.06
N GLY A 225 -0.74 -24.40 17.08
CA GLY A 225 -0.09 -25.28 16.09
C GLY A 225 1.02 -26.16 16.70
N ALA A 226 1.74 -25.64 17.71
CA ALA A 226 2.74 -26.40 18.45
C ALA A 226 2.14 -27.41 19.44
N THR A 227 1.00 -27.11 20.07
CA THR A 227 0.29 -28.05 20.96
C THR A 227 -0.43 -29.14 20.17
N LEU A 228 -0.97 -28.85 18.99
CA LEU A 228 -1.52 -29.86 18.08
C LEU A 228 -0.42 -30.80 17.53
N SER A 229 0.77 -30.27 17.23
CA SER A 229 1.91 -31.12 16.82
C SER A 229 2.48 -31.96 17.97
N ARG A 230 2.42 -31.47 19.22
CA ARG A 230 2.91 -32.22 20.39
C ARG A 230 1.96 -33.36 20.83
N HIS A 231 0.70 -33.33 20.43
CA HIS A 231 -0.26 -34.40 20.75
C HIS A 231 -0.16 -35.64 19.84
N HIS A 232 0.68 -35.61 18.79
CA HIS A 232 0.85 -36.74 17.88
C HIS A 232 2.04 -37.65 18.21
N GLU A 233 2.87 -37.34 19.23
CA GLU A 233 4.07 -38.12 19.58
C GLU A 233 4.04 -38.89 20.92
N HIS A 234 2.92 -38.91 21.65
CA HIS A 234 2.80 -39.76 22.85
C HIS A 234 1.51 -40.59 22.85
N GLY A 235 1.60 -41.83 22.36
CA GLY A 235 0.46 -42.75 22.35
C GLY A 235 0.83 -44.20 22.07
N LEU A 236 1.63 -44.83 22.94
CA LEU A 236 1.73 -46.30 23.07
C LEU A 236 2.04 -46.65 24.52
N GLY A 237 1.07 -47.24 25.23
CA GLY A 237 1.27 -47.78 26.58
C GLY A 237 0.08 -47.62 27.51
N SER A 238 -0.91 -48.48 27.36
CA SER A 238 -2.14 -48.59 28.15
C SER A 238 -1.93 -49.07 29.60
N THR A 239 -2.73 -48.56 30.54
CA THR A 239 -3.68 -49.26 31.45
C THR A 239 -3.74 -48.64 32.85
N GLY A 240 -4.94 -48.36 33.37
CA GLY A 240 -5.12 -48.03 34.80
C GLY A 240 -6.35 -47.21 35.19
N ARG A 241 -7.54 -47.80 35.07
CA ARG A 241 -8.69 -47.80 36.02
C ARG A 241 -8.72 -46.71 37.13
N SER A 242 -9.77 -45.86 37.14
CA SER A 242 -10.79 -45.70 38.21
C SER A 242 -11.36 -44.27 38.33
N LEU A 243 -12.70 -44.15 38.25
CA LEU A 243 -13.50 -43.07 38.86
C LEU A 243 -13.64 -43.33 40.38
N PRO A 244 -13.81 -42.30 41.22
CA PRO A 244 -15.17 -41.88 41.57
C PRO A 244 -15.39 -40.36 41.76
N THR A 245 -16.67 -40.01 41.64
CA THR A 245 -17.35 -38.75 41.98
C THR A 245 -17.22 -38.33 43.45
N VAL A 246 -17.07 -37.03 43.73
CA VAL A 246 -17.42 -36.40 45.02
C VAL A 246 -18.04 -35.00 44.79
N HIS A 247 -19.08 -34.74 45.56
CA HIS A 247 -19.94 -33.56 45.63
C HIS A 247 -19.30 -32.35 46.36
N ARG A 248 -19.84 -31.16 46.05
CA ARG A 248 -20.00 -29.95 46.91
C ARG A 248 -18.75 -29.26 47.46
N ASP A 249 -18.56 -27.97 47.15
CA ASP A 249 -19.08 -26.85 47.96
C ASP A 249 -18.67 -25.48 47.40
N VAL A 250 -19.52 -24.50 47.70
CA VAL A 250 -19.42 -23.08 47.36
C VAL A 250 -18.38 -22.43 48.28
N HIS A 251 -17.40 -21.74 47.70
CA HIS A 251 -16.63 -20.71 48.40
C HIS A 251 -16.38 -19.52 47.48
N GLU A 252 -17.10 -18.43 47.75
CA GLU A 252 -16.71 -17.06 47.42
C GLU A 252 -15.31 -16.78 47.96
N HIS A 253 -14.37 -16.48 47.06
CA HIS A 253 -13.15 -15.77 47.42
C HIS A 253 -13.05 -14.51 46.57
N GLN A 254 -13.53 -13.42 47.16
CA GLN A 254 -13.21 -12.06 46.76
C GLN A 254 -11.73 -11.82 47.12
N GLY A 255 -10.87 -11.92 46.11
CA GLY A 255 -9.45 -11.60 46.19
C GLY A 255 -9.16 -10.39 45.33
N ASP A 256 -8.88 -9.26 45.98
CA ASP A 256 -8.30 -8.06 45.36
C ASP A 256 -7.02 -8.44 44.61
N MET A 257 -7.05 -8.31 43.28
CA MET A 257 -5.86 -8.40 42.43
C MET A 257 -5.41 -6.98 42.09
N PRO A 258 -4.14 -6.61 42.36
CA PRO A 258 -3.62 -5.30 42.02
C PRO A 258 -3.61 -5.12 40.50
N SER A 259 -4.08 -3.95 40.06
CA SER A 259 -4.06 -3.45 38.68
C SER A 259 -2.64 -3.55 38.11
N ALA A 260 -2.37 -4.65 37.39
CA ALA A 260 -1.14 -4.84 36.65
C ALA A 260 -1.22 -3.99 35.38
N ALA A 261 -0.30 -3.03 35.29
CA ALA A 261 -0.11 -2.13 34.17
C ALA A 261 -0.12 -2.89 32.83
N SER A 262 -0.87 -2.34 31.88
CA SER A 262 -0.98 -2.78 30.49
C SER A 262 0.41 -2.95 29.85
N PRO A 263 0.80 -4.15 29.39
CA PRO A 263 2.02 -4.31 28.64
C PRO A 263 1.80 -3.76 27.22
N ASP A 264 2.76 -2.93 26.83
CA ASP A 264 2.95 -2.27 25.55
C ASP A 264 2.30 -2.95 24.32
N GLN A 265 1.69 -2.06 23.53
CA GLN A 265 1.23 -2.23 22.17
C GLN A 265 2.41 -2.69 21.28
N GLN A 266 2.74 -3.98 21.29
CA GLN A 266 3.79 -4.55 20.44
C GLN A 266 3.30 -4.59 19.00
N GLY A 267 3.68 -3.55 18.26
CA GLY A 267 3.47 -3.41 16.83
C GLY A 267 4.06 -4.59 16.05
N HIS A 268 3.46 -4.84 14.88
CA HIS A 268 3.97 -5.75 13.85
C HIS A 268 5.49 -5.67 13.77
N ALA A 269 6.17 -6.83 13.76
CA ALA A 269 7.63 -6.93 13.74
C ALA A 269 8.26 -6.01 12.68
N MET A 270 8.58 -4.79 13.08
CA MET A 270 9.25 -3.81 12.24
C MET A 270 10.72 -4.19 12.19
N GLY A 271 11.30 -4.20 10.98
CA GLY A 271 12.74 -4.30 10.85
C GLY A 271 13.42 -3.11 11.56
N LYS A 272 14.72 -3.27 11.83
CA LYS A 272 15.49 -2.23 12.53
C LYS A 272 15.40 -0.92 11.74
N PRO A 273 15.20 0.23 12.42
CA PRO A 273 15.12 1.52 11.75
C PRO A 273 16.39 1.77 10.93
N ALA A 274 16.22 2.19 9.68
CA ALA A 274 17.33 2.43 8.75
C ALA A 274 18.35 3.42 9.33
N SER A 275 19.64 3.10 9.19
CA SER A 275 20.72 4.02 9.51
C SER A 275 20.69 5.24 8.60
N ARG A 276 21.33 6.35 9.03
CA ARG A 276 21.43 7.56 8.20
C ARG A 276 22.14 7.30 6.87
N SER A 277 23.17 6.44 6.86
CA SER A 277 23.89 6.09 5.63
C SER A 277 23.04 5.25 4.67
N GLN A 278 22.24 4.33 5.19
CA GLN A 278 21.29 3.57 4.36
C GLN A 278 20.23 4.48 3.76
N LEU A 279 19.69 5.41 4.54
CA LEU A 279 18.72 6.38 4.02
C LEU A 279 19.34 7.26 2.92
N MET A 280 20.56 7.79 3.13
CA MET A 280 21.25 8.57 2.10
C MET A 280 21.48 7.75 0.81
N LEU A 281 21.91 6.49 0.95
CA LEU A 281 22.09 5.59 -0.19
C LEU A 281 20.78 5.39 -0.95
N MET A 282 19.68 5.13 -0.24
CA MET A 282 18.37 4.93 -0.88
C MET A 282 17.84 6.21 -1.50
N THR A 283 18.10 7.38 -0.92
CA THR A 283 17.82 8.66 -1.56
C THR A 283 18.54 8.76 -2.90
N VAL A 284 19.86 8.52 -2.94
CA VAL A 284 20.64 8.53 -4.19
C VAL A 284 20.08 7.53 -5.20
N ILE A 285 19.80 6.29 -4.78
CA ILE A 285 19.21 5.27 -5.65
C ILE A 285 17.86 5.74 -6.21
N SER A 286 17.00 6.35 -5.38
CA SER A 286 15.69 6.84 -5.84
C SER A 286 15.83 7.90 -6.93
N PHE A 287 16.75 8.86 -6.77
CA PHE A 287 17.02 9.88 -7.79
C PHE A 287 17.67 9.29 -9.04
N LEU A 288 18.51 8.25 -8.90
CA LEU A 288 19.05 7.53 -10.05
C LEU A 288 17.94 6.81 -10.83
N ILE A 289 16.99 6.17 -10.14
CA ILE A 289 15.82 5.54 -10.80
C ILE A 289 15.02 6.59 -11.58
N PHE A 290 14.75 7.74 -10.96
CA PHE A 290 14.06 8.83 -11.66
C PHE A 290 14.87 9.35 -12.87
N GLY A 291 16.18 9.55 -12.68
CA GLY A 291 17.08 9.97 -13.75
C GLY A 291 17.19 8.98 -14.90
N VAL A 292 17.15 7.67 -14.63
CA VAL A 292 17.06 6.63 -15.67
C VAL A 292 15.76 6.75 -16.45
N GLY A 293 14.63 7.04 -15.76
CA GLY A 293 13.35 7.28 -16.43
C GLY A 293 13.41 8.48 -17.40
N LEU A 294 14.00 9.59 -16.95
CA LEU A 294 14.23 10.77 -17.80
C LEU A 294 15.20 10.48 -18.96
N LEU A 295 16.25 9.68 -18.72
CA LEU A 295 17.18 9.28 -19.76
C LEU A 295 16.48 8.46 -20.84
N VAL A 296 15.67 7.47 -20.45
CA VAL A 296 14.86 6.66 -21.39
C VAL A 296 13.91 7.56 -22.18
N ALA A 297 13.21 8.48 -21.50
CA ALA A 297 12.35 9.46 -22.15
C ALA A 297 13.09 10.35 -23.16
N SER A 298 14.33 10.75 -22.87
CA SER A 298 15.16 11.57 -23.77
C SER A 298 15.72 10.81 -24.98
N ILE A 299 15.95 9.50 -24.85
CA ILE A 299 16.52 8.66 -25.91
C ILE A 299 15.43 8.13 -26.84
N LEU A 300 14.29 7.72 -26.26
CA LEU A 300 13.21 7.05 -26.98
C LEU A 300 12.02 7.97 -27.29
N GLY A 301 11.98 9.16 -26.70
CA GLY A 301 10.96 10.19 -26.94
C GLY A 301 11.58 11.57 -27.14
N ASP A 302 10.77 12.60 -26.99
CA ASP A 302 11.16 14.00 -27.09
C ASP A 302 10.67 14.76 -25.85
N LEU A 303 11.59 15.20 -25.00
CA LEU A 303 11.26 16.00 -23.81
C LEU A 303 11.00 17.48 -24.13
N THR A 304 11.30 17.91 -25.36
CA THR A 304 11.13 19.29 -25.83
C THR A 304 9.88 19.48 -26.68
N MET A 305 9.15 18.40 -26.97
CA MET A 305 7.89 18.48 -27.68
C MET A 305 6.85 19.28 -26.89
N HIS A 306 5.91 19.88 -27.62
CA HIS A 306 4.81 20.67 -27.08
C HIS A 306 3.47 19.98 -27.38
N HIS A 307 2.50 20.15 -26.49
CA HIS A 307 1.11 19.72 -26.65
C HIS A 307 0.39 20.45 -27.81
#